data_AF-A0A7C7GNP2-F1
#
_entry.id   AF-A0A7C7GNP2-F1
#
_cell.length_a   1.000
_cell.length_b   1.000
_cell.length_c   1.000
_cell.angle_alpha   90.00
_cell.angle_beta   90.00
_cell.angle_gamma   90.00
#
_symmetry.space_group_name_H-M   'P 1'
#
loop_
_entity.id
_entity.type
_entity.pdbx_description
1 polymer ?
#
loop_
_entity_poly.entity_id
_entity_poly.type
_entity_poly.pdbx_seq_one_letter_code
_entity_poly.pdbx_strand_id
1 'polypeptide(L)'
;MKIAWIVLAVVVAMAGVHRLQVSIDEQRSEGTAVRSLMHLPDGEVLKFVSLGYQNVVADLIWLRIIQVFGDRTVTEDGYNWIYNALDAVTTLDPQFVQAYLAGSMTLTVMADHVEQSNRILEKGIAADLEEWRIPFTLGFNYFNFLRDYRHAAKYVEMAATMPGTPDWLPLLAARLHVQAD
;
A
#
# COMPACT_ATOMS: atom_id res chain seq x y z
N MET A 1 39.07 40.26 4.07
CA MET A 1 37.74 40.86 3.95
C MET A 1 36.75 40.03 3.13
N LYS A 2 37.07 39.58 1.90
CA LYS A 2 36.16 38.76 1.07
C LYS A 2 35.73 37.43 1.70
N ILE A 3 36.64 36.74 2.40
CA ILE A 3 36.36 35.46 3.07
C ILE A 3 35.28 35.63 4.17
N ALA A 4 35.31 36.74 4.91
CA ALA A 4 34.31 37.01 5.95
C ALA A 4 32.89 37.17 5.37
N TRP A 5 32.77 37.81 4.21
CA TRP A 5 31.49 37.96 3.51
C TRP A 5 30.96 36.63 2.94
N ILE A 6 31.85 35.76 2.46
CA ILE A 6 31.47 34.42 1.99
C ILE A 6 30.97 33.56 3.16
N VAL A 7 31.70 33.56 4.29
CA VAL A 7 31.29 32.83 5.49
C VAL A 7 29.94 33.35 6.01
N LEU A 8 29.75 34.67 6.05
CA LEU A 8 28.48 35.26 6.45
C LEU A 8 27.32 34.84 5.52
N ALA A 9 27.53 34.85 4.20
CA ALA A 9 26.53 34.43 3.23
C ALA A 9 26.14 32.95 3.40
N VAL A 10 27.11 32.07 3.65
CA VAL A 10 26.85 30.64 3.88
C VAL A 10 26.06 30.41 5.18
N VAL A 11 26.41 31.12 6.26
CA VAL A 11 25.68 31.02 7.54
C VAL A 11 24.24 31.50 7.39
N VAL A 12 24.01 32.60 6.68
CA VAL A 12 22.67 33.12 6.41
C VAL A 12 21.86 32.14 5.55
N ALA A 13 22.47 31.55 4.52
CA ALA A 13 21.83 30.54 3.68
C ALA A 13 21.45 29.29 4.49
N MET A 14 22.35 28.78 5.34
CA MET A 14 22.06 27.63 6.21
C MET A 14 20.95 27.93 7.22
N ALA A 15 20.96 29.13 7.82
CA ALA A 15 19.89 29.54 8.74
C ALA A 15 18.53 29.68 8.01
N GLY A 16 18.55 30.17 6.77
CA GLY A 16 17.36 30.24 5.91
C GLY A 16 16.82 28.84 5.57
N VAL A 17 17.69 27.92 5.15
CA VAL A 17 17.34 26.52 4.87
C VAL A 17 16.79 25.84 6.13
N HIS A 18 17.44 26.03 7.29
CA HIS A 18 16.99 25.45 8.55
C HIS A 18 15.61 25.98 8.96
N ARG A 19 15.35 27.29 8.85
CA ARG A 19 14.02 27.86 9.13
C ARG A 19 12.95 27.36 8.18
N LEU A 20 13.29 27.22 6.89
CA LEU A 20 12.37 26.65 5.91
C LEU A 20 12.08 25.19 6.23
N GLN A 21 13.09 24.41 6.61
CA GLN A 21 12.94 23.02 7.01
C GLN A 21 12.05 22.89 8.26
N VAL A 22 12.29 23.71 9.30
CA VAL A 22 11.46 23.72 10.51
C VAL A 22 10.01 24.13 10.18
N SER A 23 9.79 25.12 9.33
CA SER A 23 8.44 25.53 8.93
C SER A 23 7.71 24.46 8.10
N ILE A 24 8.44 23.76 7.23
CA ILE A 24 7.91 22.62 6.48
C ILE A 24 7.61 21.48 7.45
N ASP A 25 8.50 21.16 8.38
CA ASP A 25 8.29 20.09 9.37
C ASP A 25 7.13 20.41 10.33
N GLU A 26 6.95 21.68 10.71
CA GLU A 26 5.80 22.15 11.50
C GLU A 26 4.48 22.07 10.72
N GLN A 27 4.47 22.43 9.44
CA GLN A 27 3.29 22.26 8.57
C GLN A 27 3.02 20.78 8.25
N ARG A 28 4.08 19.97 8.22
CA ARG A 28 4.05 18.52 8.03
C ARG A 28 3.79 17.78 9.34
N SER A 29 3.64 18.49 10.47
CA SER A 29 3.23 17.93 11.76
C SER A 29 2.04 16.98 11.53
N GLU A 30 2.28 15.73 11.92
CA GLU A 30 1.85 14.47 11.30
C GLU A 30 0.33 14.31 11.08
N GLY A 31 -0.49 15.13 11.73
CA GLY A 31 -1.96 15.03 11.68
C GLY A 31 -2.66 15.73 10.50
N THR A 32 -2.09 16.78 9.88
CA THR A 32 -2.90 17.67 9.03
C THR A 32 -3.23 17.07 7.66
N ALA A 33 -2.26 16.39 7.04
CA ALA A 33 -2.43 15.83 5.70
C ALA A 33 -3.20 14.49 5.70
N VAL A 34 -3.28 13.79 6.85
CA VAL A 34 -4.20 12.66 7.05
C VAL A 34 -5.62 13.19 7.25
N ARG A 35 -5.76 14.31 7.98
CA ARG A 35 -7.05 14.92 8.29
C ARG A 35 -7.71 15.63 7.09
N SER A 36 -6.94 16.23 6.19
CA SER A 36 -7.48 16.93 5.01
C SER A 36 -7.92 16.00 3.88
N LEU A 37 -7.53 14.71 3.92
CA LEU A 37 -7.87 13.71 2.91
C LEU A 37 -8.76 12.59 3.43
N MET A 38 -9.29 12.70 4.65
CA MET A 38 -10.25 11.75 5.23
C MET A 38 -11.48 11.47 4.33
N HIS A 39 -11.71 12.31 3.31
CA HIS A 39 -12.73 12.13 2.30
C HIS A 39 -12.10 12.04 0.90
N LEU A 40 -11.39 10.94 0.63
CA LEU A 40 -11.02 10.60 -0.74
C LEU A 40 -12.29 10.17 -1.49
N PRO A 41 -12.59 10.72 -2.68
CA PRO A 41 -13.70 10.23 -3.49
C PRO A 41 -13.48 8.78 -3.92
N ASP A 42 -14.56 8.07 -4.20
CA ASP A 42 -14.49 6.71 -4.70
C ASP A 42 -13.65 6.61 -5.99
N GLY A 43 -12.99 5.47 -6.18
CA GLY A 43 -12.10 5.24 -7.32
C GLY A 43 -12.75 5.50 -8.68
N GLU A 44 -14.03 5.17 -8.85
CA GLU A 44 -14.78 5.43 -10.09
C GLU A 44 -14.99 6.93 -10.36
N VAL A 45 -15.22 7.71 -9.31
CA VAL A 45 -15.34 9.17 -9.43
C VAL A 45 -13.99 9.75 -9.81
N LEU A 46 -12.92 9.32 -9.14
CA LEU A 46 -11.55 9.72 -9.48
C LEU A 46 -11.18 9.36 -10.91
N LYS A 47 -11.60 8.16 -11.36
CA LYS A 47 -11.38 7.67 -12.72
C LYS A 47 -12.01 8.60 -13.76
N PHE A 48 -13.23 9.03 -13.52
CA PHE A 48 -13.94 9.98 -14.38
C PHE A 48 -13.28 11.36 -14.40
N VAL A 49 -12.98 11.95 -13.23
CA VAL A 49 -12.42 13.31 -13.14
C VAL A 49 -10.95 13.42 -13.54
N SER A 50 -10.22 12.30 -13.60
CA SER A 50 -8.81 12.26 -14.01
C SER A 50 -8.60 12.54 -15.50
N LEU A 51 -9.65 12.52 -16.33
CA LEU A 51 -9.62 12.84 -17.77
C LEU A 51 -8.54 12.07 -18.56
N GLY A 52 -8.28 10.81 -18.18
CA GLY A 52 -7.31 9.93 -18.83
C GLY A 52 -5.94 9.84 -18.14
N TYR A 53 -5.69 10.63 -17.09
CA TYR A 53 -4.46 10.59 -16.30
C TYR A 53 -4.58 9.69 -15.06
N GLN A 54 -5.31 8.59 -15.17
CA GLN A 54 -5.68 7.70 -14.05
C GLN A 54 -4.45 7.18 -13.31
N ASN A 55 -3.43 6.71 -14.02
CA ASN A 55 -2.20 6.18 -13.44
C ASN A 55 -1.42 7.26 -12.68
N VAL A 56 -1.37 8.50 -13.20
CA VAL A 56 -0.71 9.61 -12.48
C VAL A 56 -1.45 9.95 -11.20
N VAL A 57 -2.79 9.93 -11.23
CA VAL A 57 -3.59 10.13 -10.01
C VAL A 57 -3.37 8.98 -9.03
N ALA A 58 -3.32 7.74 -9.51
CA ALA A 58 -3.00 6.56 -8.70
C ALA A 58 -1.62 6.69 -8.03
N ASP A 59 -0.60 7.11 -8.78
CA ASP A 59 0.77 7.34 -8.27
C ASP A 59 0.80 8.41 -7.18
N LEU A 60 0.07 9.52 -7.35
CA LEU A 60 -0.01 10.58 -6.34
C LEU A 60 -0.69 10.10 -5.05
N ILE A 61 -1.76 9.32 -5.16
CA ILE A 61 -2.43 8.72 -4.00
C ILE A 61 -1.51 7.69 -3.34
N TRP A 62 -0.81 6.87 -4.12
CA TRP A 62 0.15 5.89 -3.61
C TRP A 62 1.30 6.53 -2.83
N LEU A 63 1.87 7.64 -3.32
CA LEU A 63 2.88 8.39 -2.58
C LEU A 63 2.36 8.92 -1.25
N ARG A 64 1.06 9.23 -1.17
CA ARG A 64 0.41 9.61 0.09
C ARG A 64 0.26 8.42 1.02
N ILE A 65 -0.16 7.26 0.50
CA ILE A 65 -0.29 6.01 1.26
C ILE A 65 1.05 5.64 1.92
N ILE A 66 2.15 5.63 1.17
CA ILE A 66 3.49 5.30 1.72
C ILE A 66 3.91 6.27 2.82
N GLN A 67 3.56 7.55 2.72
CA GLN A 67 3.86 8.50 3.79
C GLN A 67 3.12 8.16 5.08
N VAL A 68 1.87 7.69 4.98
CA VAL A 68 1.12 7.22 6.15
C VAL A 68 1.70 5.91 6.69
N PHE A 69 2.17 5.01 5.82
CA PHE A 69 2.86 3.77 6.26
C PHE A 69 4.13 4.07 7.07
N GLY A 70 4.87 5.10 6.69
CA GLY A 70 6.11 5.51 7.35
C GLY A 70 5.91 6.29 8.65
N ASP A 71 4.66 6.61 9.02
CA ASP A 71 4.35 7.30 10.26
C ASP A 71 4.56 6.36 11.46
N ARG A 72 5.04 6.91 12.58
CA ARG A 72 5.35 6.12 13.79
C ARG A 72 4.09 5.58 14.46
N THR A 73 2.98 6.29 14.31
CA THR A 73 1.70 5.93 14.91
C THR A 73 0.57 6.24 13.93
N VAL A 74 0.00 5.18 13.34
CA VAL A 74 -1.21 5.28 12.51
C VAL A 74 -2.42 4.95 13.39
N THR A 75 -3.43 5.83 13.36
CA THR A 75 -4.70 5.59 14.06
C THR A 75 -5.59 4.63 13.26
N GLU A 76 -6.63 4.08 13.89
CA GLU A 76 -7.64 3.26 13.22
C GLU A 76 -8.29 3.98 12.01
N ASP A 77 -8.60 5.28 12.16
CA ASP A 77 -9.09 6.10 11.05
C ASP A 77 -8.06 6.22 9.91
N GLY A 78 -6.77 6.24 10.24
CA GLY A 78 -5.68 6.22 9.28
C GLY A 78 -5.63 4.93 8.48
N TYR A 79 -5.85 3.78 9.11
CA TYR A 79 -5.93 2.49 8.40
C TYR A 79 -7.18 2.36 7.53
N ASN A 80 -8.33 2.83 8.02
CA ASN A 80 -9.54 2.89 7.20
C ASN A 80 -9.36 3.81 5.99
N TRP A 81 -8.66 4.93 6.16
CA TRP A 81 -8.28 5.79 5.05
C TRP A 81 -7.33 5.09 4.08
N ILE A 82 -6.31 4.39 4.58
CA ILE A 82 -5.39 3.58 3.76
C ILE A 82 -6.18 2.58 2.90
N TYR A 83 -7.13 1.85 3.49
CA TYR A 83 -7.94 0.89 2.75
C TYR A 83 -8.71 1.55 1.61
N ASN A 84 -9.42 2.66 1.88
CA ASN A 84 -10.17 3.39 0.86
C ASN A 84 -9.24 3.96 -0.23
N ALA A 85 -8.05 4.42 0.15
CA ALA A 85 -7.06 4.91 -0.79
C ALA A 85 -6.47 3.80 -1.67
N LEU A 86 -6.21 2.61 -1.10
CA LEU A 86 -5.79 1.43 -1.85
C LEU A 86 -6.87 0.96 -2.82
N ASP A 87 -8.13 0.96 -2.40
CA ASP A 87 -9.24 0.65 -3.30
C ASP A 87 -9.31 1.63 -4.47
N ALA A 88 -9.19 2.94 -4.20
CA ALA A 88 -9.14 3.96 -5.24
C ALA A 88 -7.95 3.76 -6.21
N VAL A 89 -6.74 3.55 -5.68
CA VAL A 89 -5.53 3.30 -6.49
C VAL A 89 -5.72 2.09 -7.40
N THR A 90 -6.22 0.99 -6.86
CA THR A 90 -6.42 -0.26 -7.62
C THR A 90 -7.62 -0.20 -8.59
N THR A 91 -8.52 0.76 -8.44
CA THR A 91 -9.56 1.06 -9.45
C THR A 91 -9.00 1.92 -10.59
N LEU A 92 -8.13 2.88 -10.26
CA LEU A 92 -7.51 3.80 -11.21
C LEU A 92 -6.45 3.10 -12.06
N ASP A 93 -5.57 2.34 -11.43
CA ASP A 93 -4.52 1.55 -12.07
C ASP A 93 -4.57 0.10 -11.57
N PRO A 94 -5.39 -0.77 -12.20
CA PRO A 94 -5.47 -2.18 -11.83
C PRO A 94 -4.16 -2.94 -12.00
N GLN A 95 -3.20 -2.41 -12.77
CA GLN A 95 -1.91 -3.05 -13.01
C GLN A 95 -0.86 -2.67 -11.95
N PHE A 96 -1.24 -1.85 -10.96
CA PHE A 96 -0.34 -1.39 -9.90
C PHE A 96 -0.12 -2.47 -8.82
N VAL A 97 0.66 -3.50 -9.15
CA VAL A 97 0.97 -4.65 -8.29
C VAL A 97 1.37 -4.28 -6.85
N GLN A 98 2.16 -3.22 -6.65
CA GLN A 98 2.63 -2.84 -5.31
C GLN A 98 1.50 -2.35 -4.41
N ALA A 99 0.46 -1.70 -4.95
CA ALA A 99 -0.70 -1.30 -4.15
C ALA A 99 -1.40 -2.54 -3.54
N TYR A 100 -1.49 -3.63 -4.31
CA TYR A 100 -2.05 -4.89 -3.81
C TYR A 100 -1.15 -5.52 -2.75
N LEU A 101 0.14 -5.73 -3.05
CA LEU A 101 1.02 -6.51 -2.17
C LEU A 101 1.41 -5.77 -0.90
N ALA A 102 1.91 -4.54 -1.02
CA ALA A 102 2.31 -3.76 0.16
C ALA A 102 1.09 -3.29 0.95
N GLY A 103 0.02 -2.86 0.27
CA GLY A 103 -1.22 -2.43 0.93
C GLY A 103 -1.89 -3.56 1.72
N SER A 104 -2.02 -4.74 1.13
CA SER A 104 -2.60 -5.91 1.82
C SER A 104 -1.78 -6.33 3.04
N MET A 105 -0.44 -6.29 2.95
CA MET A 105 0.44 -6.61 4.07
C MET A 105 0.37 -5.57 5.18
N THR A 106 0.25 -4.29 4.85
CA THR A 106 0.04 -3.23 5.85
C THR A 106 -1.29 -3.43 6.58
N LEU A 107 -2.37 -3.68 5.84
CA LEU A 107 -3.70 -3.88 6.43
C LEU A 107 -3.73 -5.09 7.38
N THR A 108 -3.00 -6.17 7.08
CA THR A 108 -2.92 -7.30 8.02
C THR A 108 -1.96 -7.03 9.18
N VAL A 109 -0.68 -6.80 8.88
CA VAL A 109 0.39 -6.81 9.88
C VAL A 109 0.33 -5.60 10.81
N MET A 110 -0.12 -4.45 10.32
CA MET A 110 -0.12 -3.20 11.08
C MET A 110 -1.49 -2.85 11.66
N ALA A 111 -2.58 -3.32 11.05
CA ALA A 111 -3.95 -2.91 11.41
C ALA A 111 -4.89 -4.06 11.84
N ASP A 112 -4.50 -5.33 11.68
CA ASP A 112 -5.38 -6.50 11.89
C ASP A 112 -6.67 -6.46 11.04
N HIS A 113 -6.63 -5.78 9.88
CA HIS A 113 -7.73 -5.64 8.94
C HIS A 113 -7.67 -6.70 7.83
N VAL A 114 -7.79 -7.97 8.23
CA VAL A 114 -7.59 -9.12 7.35
C VAL A 114 -8.62 -9.18 6.22
N GLU A 115 -9.89 -8.87 6.49
CA GLU A 115 -10.94 -8.89 5.49
C GLU A 115 -10.73 -7.80 4.42
N GLN A 116 -10.29 -6.62 4.83
CA GLN A 116 -9.98 -5.52 3.92
C GLN A 116 -8.79 -5.88 3.02
N SER A 117 -7.74 -6.46 3.61
CA SER A 117 -6.59 -7.00 2.88
C SER A 117 -7.01 -8.03 1.83
N ASN A 118 -7.89 -8.97 2.21
CA ASN A 118 -8.40 -10.00 1.30
C ASN A 118 -9.18 -9.39 0.13
N ARG A 119 -10.04 -8.39 0.36
CA ARG A 119 -10.77 -7.71 -0.71
C ARG A 119 -9.85 -7.04 -1.73
N ILE A 120 -8.78 -6.40 -1.27
CA ILE A 120 -7.78 -5.81 -2.17
C ILE A 120 -7.11 -6.91 -3.01
N LEU A 121 -6.69 -8.01 -2.39
CA LEU A 121 -6.04 -9.12 -3.10
C LEU A 121 -6.98 -9.82 -4.09
N GLU A 122 -8.24 -10.04 -3.73
CA GLU A 122 -9.27 -10.58 -4.63
C GLU A 122 -9.48 -9.67 -5.85
N LYS A 123 -9.47 -8.35 -5.64
CA LYS A 123 -9.51 -7.38 -6.74
C LYS A 123 -8.27 -7.48 -7.64
N GLY A 124 -7.10 -7.76 -7.08
CA GLY A 124 -5.87 -8.00 -7.84
C GLY A 124 -5.94 -9.27 -8.68
N ILE A 125 -6.55 -10.33 -8.15
CA ILE A 125 -6.83 -11.57 -8.92
C ILE A 125 -7.81 -11.27 -10.07
N ALA A 126 -8.86 -10.50 -9.80
CA ALA A 126 -9.86 -10.13 -10.82
C ALA A 126 -9.29 -9.21 -11.93
N ALA A 127 -8.19 -8.50 -11.65
CA ALA A 127 -7.48 -7.67 -12.61
C ALA A 127 -6.56 -8.45 -13.57
N ASP A 128 -6.54 -9.79 -13.46
CA ASP A 128 -5.75 -10.71 -14.30
C ASP A 128 -4.25 -10.35 -14.35
N LEU A 129 -3.70 -10.03 -13.18
CA LEU A 129 -2.28 -9.77 -13.02
C LEU A 129 -1.54 -11.10 -13.12
N GLU A 130 -0.54 -11.20 -14.02
CA GLU A 130 0.39 -12.34 -14.08
C GLU A 130 1.37 -12.32 -12.88
N GLU A 131 0.83 -12.26 -11.67
CA GLU A 131 1.56 -12.06 -10.42
C GLU A 131 1.13 -13.08 -9.37
N TRP A 132 1.89 -14.18 -9.27
CA TRP A 132 1.61 -15.28 -8.34
C TRP A 132 1.59 -14.85 -6.87
N ARG A 133 2.31 -13.77 -6.52
CA ARG A 133 2.39 -13.29 -5.14
C ARG A 133 1.04 -12.80 -4.60
N ILE A 134 0.12 -12.37 -5.47
CA ILE A 134 -1.20 -11.91 -5.04
C ILE A 134 -2.05 -13.08 -4.49
N PRO A 135 -2.35 -14.15 -5.25
CA PRO A 135 -3.07 -15.30 -4.72
C PRO A 135 -2.30 -16.01 -3.61
N PHE A 136 -0.96 -16.02 -3.65
CA PHE A 136 -0.16 -16.55 -2.54
C PHE A 136 -0.39 -15.76 -1.25
N THR A 137 -0.34 -14.41 -1.30
CA THR A 137 -0.60 -13.56 -0.13
C THR A 137 -2.02 -13.74 0.39
N LEU A 138 -3.00 -13.93 -0.50
CA LEU A 138 -4.38 -14.22 -0.10
C LEU A 138 -4.47 -15.56 0.63
N GLY A 139 -3.86 -16.61 0.09
CA GLY A 139 -3.77 -17.91 0.75
C GLY A 139 -3.03 -17.85 2.09
N PHE A 140 -1.96 -17.05 2.17
CA PHE A 140 -1.23 -16.77 3.40
C PHE A 140 -2.14 -16.12 4.45
N ASN A 141 -2.99 -15.17 4.07
CA ASN A 141 -3.92 -14.53 5.00
C ASN A 141 -4.91 -15.55 5.59
N TYR A 142 -5.50 -16.39 4.73
CA TYR A 142 -6.40 -17.46 5.17
C TYR A 142 -5.71 -18.46 6.10
N PHE A 143 -4.45 -18.82 5.83
CA PHE A 143 -3.68 -19.74 6.67
C PHE A 143 -3.31 -19.15 8.04
N ASN A 144 -2.75 -17.94 8.05
CA ASN A 144 -2.11 -17.37 9.24
C ASN A 144 -3.11 -16.69 10.18
N PHE A 145 -4.03 -15.91 9.62
CA PHE A 145 -4.93 -15.07 10.41
C PHE A 145 -6.29 -15.74 10.60
N LEU A 146 -6.87 -16.30 9.54
CA LEU A 146 -8.23 -16.87 9.58
C LEU A 146 -8.28 -18.35 9.96
N ARG A 147 -7.14 -19.05 9.92
CA ARG A 147 -7.04 -20.51 10.13
C ARG A 147 -7.98 -21.32 9.23
N ASP A 148 -8.29 -20.79 8.05
CA ASP A 148 -9.09 -21.45 7.03
C ASP A 148 -8.15 -22.13 6.03
N TYR A 149 -7.79 -23.37 6.36
CA TYR A 149 -6.86 -24.16 5.57
C TYR A 149 -7.42 -24.51 4.18
N ARG A 150 -8.74 -24.56 4.02
CA ARG A 150 -9.39 -24.87 2.74
C ARG A 150 -9.20 -23.74 1.74
N HIS A 151 -9.50 -22.50 2.15
CA HIS A 151 -9.27 -21.34 1.29
C HIS A 151 -7.77 -21.08 1.10
N ALA A 152 -6.95 -21.30 2.14
CA ALA A 152 -5.51 -21.22 2.00
C ALA A 152 -4.97 -22.16 0.91
N ALA A 153 -5.35 -23.44 0.94
CA ALA A 153 -4.94 -24.43 -0.04
C ALA A 153 -5.36 -24.02 -1.46
N LYS A 154 -6.62 -23.59 -1.63
CA LYS A 154 -7.16 -23.13 -2.92
C LYS A 154 -6.32 -22.01 -3.54
N TYR A 155 -6.03 -20.95 -2.78
CA TYR A 155 -5.32 -19.79 -3.32
C TYR A 155 -3.81 -20.03 -3.49
N VAL A 156 -3.20 -20.83 -2.61
CA VAL A 156 -1.79 -21.24 -2.78
C VAL A 156 -1.63 -22.17 -4.00
N GLU A 157 -2.59 -23.05 -4.25
CA GLU A 157 -2.63 -23.86 -5.47
C GLU A 157 -2.79 -23.00 -6.72
N MET A 158 -3.68 -22.01 -6.70
CA MET A 158 -3.80 -21.05 -7.80
C MET A 158 -2.46 -20.37 -8.09
N ALA A 159 -1.79 -19.84 -7.07
CA ALA A 159 -0.46 -19.26 -7.21
C ALA A 159 0.56 -20.26 -7.78
N ALA A 160 0.51 -21.53 -7.35
CA ALA A 160 1.43 -22.58 -7.78
C ALA A 160 1.37 -22.87 -9.30
N THR A 161 0.26 -22.53 -9.97
CA THR A 161 0.07 -22.75 -11.41
C THR A 161 0.48 -21.57 -12.29
N MET A 162 0.81 -20.41 -11.68
CA MET A 162 1.10 -19.18 -12.41
C MET A 162 2.57 -19.09 -12.87
N PRO A 163 2.85 -18.30 -13.94
CA PRO A 163 4.22 -18.01 -14.36
C PRO A 163 5.07 -17.37 -13.26
N GLY A 164 6.36 -17.72 -13.22
CA GLY A 164 7.32 -17.14 -12.27
C GLY A 164 7.20 -17.63 -10.83
N THR A 165 6.35 -18.63 -10.57
CA THR A 165 6.21 -19.25 -9.25
C THR A 165 7.47 -20.03 -8.85
N PRO A 166 7.84 -20.04 -7.55
CA PRO A 166 8.91 -20.88 -7.04
C PRO A 166 8.59 -22.39 -7.03
N ASP A 167 9.59 -23.23 -7.29
CA ASP A 167 9.47 -24.70 -7.34
C ASP A 167 8.92 -25.36 -6.06
N TRP A 168 9.05 -24.69 -4.91
CA TRP A 168 8.57 -25.21 -3.62
C TRP A 168 7.06 -25.01 -3.41
N LEU A 169 6.43 -24.11 -4.18
CA LEU A 169 5.05 -23.68 -3.94
C LEU A 169 4.01 -24.79 -4.18
N PRO A 170 4.12 -25.64 -5.23
CA PRO A 170 3.21 -26.78 -5.42
C PRO A 170 3.24 -27.77 -4.24
N LEU A 171 4.42 -28.01 -3.66
CA LEU A 171 4.55 -28.88 -2.48
C LEU A 171 3.85 -28.27 -1.26
N LEU A 172 3.92 -26.94 -1.09
CA LEU A 172 3.18 -26.25 -0.04
C LEU A 172 1.67 -26.39 -0.25
N ALA A 173 1.17 -26.17 -1.47
CA ALA A 173 -0.25 -26.33 -1.80
C ALA A 173 -0.76 -27.73 -1.42
N ALA A 174 -0.02 -28.78 -1.81
CA ALA A 174 -0.36 -30.16 -1.47
C ALA A 174 -0.42 -30.41 0.05
N ARG A 175 0.51 -29.84 0.82
CA ARG A 175 0.50 -29.95 2.30
C ARG A 175 -0.69 -29.23 2.92
N LEU A 176 -1.07 -28.07 2.40
CA LEU A 176 -2.23 -27.32 2.88
C LEU A 176 -3.54 -28.07 2.64
N HIS A 177 -3.68 -28.75 1.50
CA HIS A 177 -4.83 -29.62 1.23
C HIS A 177 -4.95 -30.75 2.25
N VAL A 178 -3.84 -31.42 2.58
CA VAL A 178 -3.83 -32.47 3.63
C VAL A 178 -4.23 -31.93 5.01
N GLN A 179 -3.92 -30.65 5.30
CA GLN A 179 -4.29 -30.02 6.57
C GLN A 179 -5.74 -29.52 6.60
N ALA A 180 -6.39 -29.36 5.44
CA ALA A 180 -7.77 -28.90 5.32
C ALA A 180 -8.82 -30.03 5.45
N ASP A 181 -8.36 -31.29 5.43
CA ASP A 181 -9.13 -32.50 5.67
C ASP A 181 -9.15 -32.88 7.17
#